data_AF-A0A945PXH3-F1
#
_entry.id   AF-A0A945PXH3-F1
#
_cell.length_a   1.000
_cell.length_b   1.000
_cell.length_c   1.000
_cell.angle_alpha   90.00
_cell.angle_beta   90.00
_cell.angle_gamma   90.00
#
_symmetry.space_group_name_H-M   'P 1'
#
loop_
_entity.id
_entity.type
_entity.pdbx_description
1 polymer ?
#
loop_
_entity_poly.entity_id
_entity_poly.type
_entity_poly.pdbx_seq_one_letter_code
_entity_poly.pdbx_strand_id
1 'polypeptide(L)'
;MSVEAITVFPMIHSITIDKEKNLVTELVQDINDVEGIRANLLESVATVKMYERINFYPLKKPEFIDDVMGSFAQMGLSRHITISDNTYHEINGYLGCTRVWELPLVLRDQVEKALVGYEVEYDSDTWEILNISELEE
;
A
#
# COMPACT_ATOMS: atom_id res chain seq x y z
N MET A 1 -13.11 -8.09 -21.76
CA MET A 1 -11.68 -7.78 -21.62
C MET A 1 -11.51 -6.28 -21.73
N SER A 2 -11.92 -5.60 -20.66
CA SER A 2 -11.55 -4.22 -20.40
C SER A 2 -10.32 -4.27 -19.50
N VAL A 3 -9.19 -3.81 -20.02
CA VAL A 3 -7.92 -3.74 -19.27
C VAL A 3 -7.85 -2.38 -18.62
N GLU A 4 -7.61 -2.37 -17.32
CA GLU A 4 -7.46 -1.16 -16.52
C GLU A 4 -6.10 -1.18 -15.81
N ALA A 5 -5.63 0.02 -15.44
CA ALA A 5 -4.41 0.20 -14.68
C ALA A 5 -4.71 0.99 -13.40
N ILE A 6 -4.11 0.58 -12.29
CA ILE A 6 -4.22 1.26 -11.01
C ILE A 6 -2.86 1.41 -10.35
N THR A 7 -2.67 2.54 -9.69
CA THR A 7 -1.48 2.81 -8.91
C THR A 7 -1.68 2.35 -7.46
N VAL A 8 -0.69 1.65 -6.92
CA VAL A 8 -0.67 1.19 -5.54
C VAL A 8 0.65 1.47 -4.86
N PHE A 9 0.59 1.68 -3.55
CA PHE A 9 1.72 1.94 -2.67
C PHE A 9 1.62 0.98 -1.48
N PRO A 10 2.56 0.05 -1.30
CA PRO A 10 2.64 -0.78 -0.10
C PRO A 10 2.67 0.07 1.18
N MET A 11 2.07 -0.45 2.25
CA MET A 11 2.04 0.26 3.53
C MET A 11 3.43 0.40 4.12
N ILE A 12 3.58 1.42 4.96
CA ILE A 12 4.84 1.73 5.63
C ILE A 12 4.96 0.80 6.83
N HIS A 13 6.08 0.09 6.92
CA HIS A 13 6.41 -0.74 8.07
C HIS A 13 7.10 0.10 9.15
N SER A 14 8.19 0.75 8.75
CA SER A 14 9.05 1.50 9.66
C SER A 14 9.73 2.69 8.98
N ILE A 15 10.12 3.66 9.81
CA ILE A 15 10.92 4.82 9.40
C ILE A 15 11.98 5.15 10.46
N THR A 16 13.15 5.57 9.99
CA THR A 16 14.23 6.07 10.84
C THR A 16 14.48 7.53 10.53
N ILE A 17 14.52 8.36 11.58
CA ILE A 17 14.62 9.82 11.48
C ILE A 17 15.86 10.33 12.23
N ASP A 18 16.71 11.09 11.54
CA ASP A 18 17.70 11.96 12.17
C ASP A 18 17.00 13.26 12.62
N LYS A 19 16.61 13.30 13.90
CA LYS A 19 15.88 14.42 14.47
C LYS A 19 16.67 15.73 14.48
N GLU A 20 18.00 15.68 14.60
CA GLU A 20 18.82 16.89 14.61
C GLU A 20 18.84 17.56 13.24
N LYS A 21 18.80 16.76 12.18
CA LYS A 21 18.79 17.23 10.79
C LYS A 21 17.40 17.34 10.16
N ASN A 22 16.35 16.92 10.86
CA ASN A 22 14.98 16.76 10.31
C ASN A 22 14.99 15.96 9.00
N LEU A 23 15.67 14.82 9.00
CA LEU A 23 15.90 14.00 7.82
C LEU A 23 15.38 12.58 8.04
N VAL A 24 14.62 12.06 7.07
CA VAL A 24 14.30 10.62 7.00
C VAL A 24 15.51 9.91 6.42
N THR A 25 16.13 9.02 7.21
CA THR A 25 17.33 8.28 6.79
C THR A 25 17.00 6.90 6.26
N GLU A 26 15.84 6.36 6.61
CA GLU A 26 15.38 5.04 6.19
C GLU A 26 13.85 5.01 6.16
N LEU A 27 13.30 4.36 5.14
CA LEU A 27 11.89 4.08 4.97
C LEU A 27 11.78 2.63 4.51
N VAL A 28 11.03 1.82 5.26
CA VAL A 28 10.75 0.43 4.92
C VAL A 28 9.26 0.28 4.71
N GLN A 29 8.88 -0.21 3.53
CA GLN A 29 7.52 -0.63 3.23
C GLN A 29 7.37 -2.14 3.45
N ASP A 30 6.17 -2.61 3.76
CA ASP A 30 5.88 -4.04 4.00
C ASP A 30 6.22 -4.92 2.79
N ILE A 31 6.15 -4.34 1.58
CA ILE A 31 6.52 -4.97 0.32
C ILE A 31 7.36 -3.98 -0.48
N ASN A 32 8.48 -4.44 -1.03
CA ASN A 32 9.45 -3.60 -1.72
C ASN A 32 9.93 -4.18 -3.05
N ASP A 33 9.27 -5.20 -3.59
CA ASP A 33 9.54 -5.73 -4.91
C ASP A 33 8.27 -6.20 -5.64
N VAL A 34 8.36 -6.27 -6.97
CA VAL A 34 7.25 -6.64 -7.87
C VAL A 34 6.68 -8.02 -7.58
N GLU A 35 7.51 -9.00 -7.20
CA GLU A 35 7.07 -10.37 -6.94
C GLU A 35 6.27 -10.45 -5.65
N GLY A 36 6.66 -9.69 -4.62
CA GLY A 36 5.93 -9.52 -3.38
C GLY A 36 4.55 -8.89 -3.62
N ILE A 37 4.46 -7.86 -4.47
CA ILE A 37 3.16 -7.25 -4.84
C ILE A 37 2.30 -8.30 -5.54
N ARG A 38 2.86 -9.01 -6.52
CA ARG A 38 2.13 -10.05 -7.25
C ARG A 38 1.57 -11.12 -6.32
N ALA A 39 2.40 -11.64 -5.41
CA ALA A 39 2.00 -12.68 -4.47
C ALA A 39 0.87 -12.21 -3.55
N ASN A 40 1.01 -11.02 -2.95
CA ASN A 40 0.02 -10.43 -2.05
C ASN A 40 -1.34 -10.20 -2.76
N LEU A 41 -1.31 -9.74 -4.02
CA LEU A 41 -2.51 -9.55 -4.82
C LEU A 41 -3.21 -10.85 -5.17
N LEU A 42 -2.46 -11.87 -5.59
CA LEU A 42 -3.03 -13.15 -5.93
C LEU A 42 -3.69 -13.82 -4.71
N GLU A 43 -3.07 -13.71 -3.53
CA GLU A 43 -3.64 -14.19 -2.27
C GLU A 43 -4.92 -13.42 -1.90
N SER A 44 -4.91 -12.10 -2.04
CA SER A 44 -6.06 -11.23 -1.76
C SER A 44 -7.25 -11.54 -2.68
N VAL A 45 -7.01 -11.64 -3.98
CA VAL A 45 -8.04 -12.02 -4.97
C VAL A 45 -8.56 -13.43 -4.71
N ALA A 46 -7.69 -14.38 -4.36
CA ALA A 46 -8.10 -15.74 -4.01
C ALA A 46 -9.00 -15.75 -2.76
N THR A 47 -8.69 -14.92 -1.76
CA THR A 47 -9.49 -14.76 -0.54
C THR A 47 -10.89 -14.22 -0.87
N VAL A 48 -10.98 -13.18 -1.71
CA VAL A 48 -12.28 -12.64 -2.13
C VAL A 48 -13.09 -13.68 -2.92
N LYS A 49 -12.45 -14.41 -3.84
CA LYS A 49 -13.10 -15.51 -4.59
C LYS A 49 -13.54 -16.66 -3.68
N MET A 50 -12.81 -16.92 -2.58
CA MET A 50 -13.24 -17.89 -1.57
C MET A 50 -14.50 -17.40 -0.85
N TYR A 51 -14.53 -16.13 -0.43
CA TYR A 51 -15.69 -15.49 0.22
C TYR A 51 -16.93 -15.47 -0.68
N GLU A 52 -16.76 -15.24 -1.99
CA GLU A 52 -17.81 -15.40 -2.99
C GLU A 52 -18.42 -16.80 -2.99
N ARG A 53 -17.57 -17.84 -3.02
CA ARG A 53 -18.01 -19.24 -3.09
C ARG A 53 -18.81 -19.67 -1.86
N ILE A 54 -18.45 -19.16 -0.68
CA ILE A 54 -19.12 -19.49 0.58
C ILE A 54 -20.24 -18.50 0.95
N ASN A 55 -20.43 -17.45 0.15
CA ASN A 55 -21.37 -16.36 0.38
C ASN A 55 -21.23 -15.73 1.78
N PHE A 56 -19.98 -15.53 2.22
CA PHE A 56 -19.66 -14.94 3.51
C PHE A 56 -18.55 -13.90 3.35
N TYR A 57 -18.83 -12.67 3.75
CA TYR A 57 -17.86 -11.59 3.82
C TYR A 57 -17.82 -11.08 5.26
N PRO A 58 -16.63 -11.01 5.88
CA PRO A 58 -16.46 -10.37 7.19
C PRO A 58 -16.90 -8.89 7.17
N LEU A 59 -16.74 -8.24 6.02
CA LEU A 59 -17.11 -6.86 5.74
C LEU A 59 -18.06 -6.80 4.53
N LYS A 60 -18.07 -5.68 3.79
CA LYS A 60 -18.80 -5.55 2.53
C LYS A 60 -18.09 -6.37 1.43
N LYS A 61 -18.87 -6.95 0.52
CA LYS A 61 -18.35 -7.51 -0.74
C LYS A 61 -17.60 -6.42 -1.53
N PRO A 62 -16.35 -6.67 -1.96
CA PRO A 62 -15.64 -5.80 -2.91
C PRO A 62 -16.42 -5.71 -4.22
N GLU A 63 -16.62 -4.49 -4.71
CA GLU A 63 -17.27 -4.27 -6.01
C GLU A 63 -16.24 -4.08 -7.14
N PHE A 64 -15.02 -3.66 -6.78
CA PHE A 64 -13.95 -3.29 -7.70
C PHE A 64 -12.58 -3.75 -7.16
N ILE A 65 -11.53 -3.71 -7.99
CA ILE A 65 -10.19 -4.17 -7.57
C ILE A 65 -9.60 -3.26 -6.50
N ASP A 66 -9.90 -1.96 -6.52
CA ASP A 66 -9.37 -0.97 -5.57
C ASP A 66 -9.81 -1.29 -4.12
N ASP A 67 -11.02 -1.81 -3.93
CA ASP A 67 -11.50 -2.35 -2.67
C ASP A 67 -10.64 -3.54 -2.20
N VAL A 68 -10.21 -4.41 -3.13
CA VAL A 68 -9.32 -5.55 -2.85
C VAL A 68 -7.95 -5.04 -2.42
N MET A 69 -7.40 -4.06 -3.14
CA MET A 69 -6.10 -3.44 -2.87
C MET A 69 -6.07 -2.80 -1.48
N GLY A 70 -7.09 -2.00 -1.15
CA GLY A 70 -7.16 -1.28 0.13
C GLY A 70 -7.53 -2.17 1.32
N SER A 71 -8.50 -3.08 1.15
CA SER A 71 -9.09 -3.81 2.29
C SER A 71 -8.45 -5.17 2.56
N PHE A 72 -7.84 -5.80 1.54
CA PHE A 72 -7.29 -7.16 1.64
C PHE A 72 -5.79 -7.17 1.43
N ALA A 73 -5.30 -6.52 0.37
CA ALA A 73 -3.87 -6.47 0.07
C ALA A 73 -3.12 -5.45 0.93
N GLN A 74 -3.82 -4.64 1.72
CA GLN A 74 -3.23 -3.60 2.57
C GLN A 74 -2.26 -2.70 1.78
N MET A 75 -2.78 -2.03 0.75
CA MET A 75 -2.02 -1.04 -0.03
C MET A 75 -2.80 0.26 -0.18
N GLY A 76 -2.08 1.38 -0.18
CA GLY A 76 -2.65 2.68 -0.45
C GLY A 76 -2.79 2.92 -1.95
N LEU A 77 -3.90 3.55 -2.37
CA LEU A 77 -4.13 3.92 -3.78
C LEU A 77 -3.43 5.23 -4.19
N SER A 78 -2.80 5.90 -3.22
CA SER A 78 -1.97 7.07 -3.43
C SER A 78 -1.01 7.23 -2.26
N ARG A 79 0.11 7.93 -2.48
CA ARG A 79 1.06 8.26 -1.41
C ARG A 79 0.39 8.97 -0.23
N HIS A 80 -0.55 9.88 -0.53
CA HIS A 80 -1.30 10.60 0.49
C HIS A 80 -2.14 9.66 1.38
N ILE A 81 -2.79 8.66 0.77
CA ILE A 81 -3.55 7.64 1.51
C ILE A 81 -2.61 6.82 2.38
N THR A 82 -1.47 6.38 1.84
CA THR A 82 -0.48 5.58 2.56
C THR A 82 0.08 6.32 3.79
N ILE A 83 0.35 7.61 3.68
CA ILE A 83 0.84 8.42 4.82
C ILE A 83 -0.25 8.66 5.86
N SER A 84 -1.49 8.81 5.40
CA SER A 84 -2.66 9.05 6.25
C SER A 84 -3.19 7.77 6.90
N ASP A 85 -2.50 6.65 6.70
CA ASP A 85 -2.87 5.38 7.30
C ASP A 85 -2.85 5.45 8.83
N ASN A 86 -3.82 4.77 9.44
CA ASN A 86 -4.05 4.82 10.89
C ASN A 86 -3.43 3.64 11.63
N THR A 87 -2.77 2.70 10.94
CA THR A 87 -2.03 1.63 11.58
C THR A 87 -0.80 2.16 12.31
N TYR A 88 -0.30 1.36 13.24
CA TYR A 88 0.88 1.72 14.00
C TYR A 88 2.13 1.43 13.18
N HIS A 89 3.01 2.42 13.13
CA HIS A 89 4.27 2.37 12.41
C HIS A 89 5.43 2.34 13.39
N GLU A 90 6.52 1.64 13.05
CA GLU A 90 7.74 1.73 13.85
C GLU A 90 8.50 3.02 13.49
N ILE A 91 8.43 4.03 14.38
CA ILE A 91 9.07 5.34 14.16
C ILE A 91 10.27 5.49 15.08
N ASN A 92 11.46 5.36 14.50
CA ASN A 92 12.73 5.49 15.21
C ASN A 92 13.26 6.93 15.11
N GLY A 93 13.71 7.49 16.23
CA GLY A 93 14.31 8.83 16.29
C GLY A 93 13.33 9.99 16.56
N TYR A 94 12.02 9.76 16.59
CA TYR A 94 11.01 10.77 16.91
C TYR A 94 10.02 10.28 17.99
N LEU A 95 10.45 10.34 19.25
CA LEU A 95 9.69 9.87 20.41
C LEU A 95 8.28 10.50 20.48
N GLY A 96 7.27 9.66 20.68
CA GLY A 96 5.87 10.06 20.87
C GLY A 96 5.03 10.03 19.60
N CYS A 97 5.64 9.85 18.42
CA CYS A 97 4.91 9.57 17.20
C CYS A 97 4.78 8.06 17.01
N THR A 98 3.57 7.63 16.66
CA THR A 98 3.26 6.22 16.38
C THR A 98 2.69 6.03 14.98
N ARG A 99 2.47 7.14 14.26
CA ARG A 99 1.97 7.17 12.89
C ARG A 99 2.68 8.24 12.08
N VAL A 100 2.88 7.98 10.80
CA VAL A 100 3.63 8.89 9.91
C VAL A 100 2.93 10.24 9.78
N TRP A 101 1.60 10.28 9.72
CA TRP A 101 0.87 11.55 9.63
C TRP A 101 1.02 12.46 10.86
N GLU A 102 1.46 11.93 12.01
CA GLU A 102 1.74 12.71 13.23
C GLU A 102 3.07 13.47 13.15
N LEU A 103 3.93 13.14 12.17
CA LEU A 103 5.22 13.81 12.00
C LEU A 103 5.07 15.26 11.51
N PRO A 104 6.08 16.11 11.78
CA PRO A 104 6.20 17.42 11.16
C PRO A 104 6.09 17.36 9.63
N LEU A 105 5.50 18.40 9.02
CA LEU A 105 5.25 18.47 7.57
C LEU A 105 6.50 18.16 6.73
N VAL A 106 7.64 18.75 7.10
CA VAL A 106 8.93 18.56 6.38
C VAL A 106 9.36 17.10 6.31
N LEU A 107 9.06 16.30 7.34
CA LEU A 107 9.39 14.86 7.38
C LEU A 107 8.34 14.06 6.60
N ARG A 108 7.06 14.43 6.67
CA ARG A 108 6.00 13.79 5.88
C ARG A 108 6.23 13.96 4.39
N ASP A 109 6.63 15.15 3.95
CA ASP A 109 6.95 15.42 2.54
C ASP A 109 8.14 14.57 2.04
N GLN A 110 9.09 14.25 2.92
CA GLN A 110 10.21 13.36 2.59
C GLN A 110 9.73 11.91 2.47
N VAL A 111 8.92 11.43 3.42
CA VAL A 111 8.33 10.09 3.35
C VAL A 111 7.49 9.95 2.08
N GLU A 112 6.65 10.93 1.77
CA GLU A 112 5.80 10.91 0.58
C GLU A 112 6.61 10.68 -0.70
N LYS A 113 7.71 11.43 -0.86
CA LYS A 113 8.57 11.33 -2.04
C LYS A 113 9.34 10.01 -2.10
N ALA A 114 9.72 9.47 -0.94
CA ALA A 114 10.49 8.23 -0.86
C ALA A 114 9.63 6.96 -1.01
N LEU A 115 8.29 7.06 -0.99
CA LEU A 115 7.42 5.91 -1.18
C LEU A 115 7.56 5.34 -2.59
N VAL A 116 7.92 4.07 -2.65
CA VAL A 116 7.93 3.25 -3.86
C VAL A 116 6.50 2.79 -4.14
N GLY A 117 6.04 3.03 -5.37
CA GLY A 117 4.73 2.63 -5.85
C GLY A 117 4.84 1.75 -7.09
N TYR A 118 3.74 1.09 -7.40
CA TYR A 118 3.63 0.16 -8.52
C TYR A 118 2.38 0.48 -9.34
N GLU A 119 2.50 0.34 -10.65
CA GLU A 119 1.37 0.29 -11.55
C GLU A 119 0.96 -1.17 -11.75
N VAL A 120 -0.32 -1.46 -11.57
CA VAL A 120 -0.91 -2.78 -11.71
C VAL A 120 -1.90 -2.75 -12.85
N GLU A 121 -1.63 -3.52 -13.90
CA GLU A 121 -2.57 -3.75 -15.00
C GLU A 121 -3.39 -5.01 -14.72
N TYR A 122 -4.70 -4.91 -14.84
CA TYR A 122 -5.62 -6.01 -14.58
C TYR A 122 -6.81 -6.02 -15.54
N ASP A 123 -7.45 -7.19 -15.68
CA ASP A 123 -8.74 -7.31 -16.36
C ASP A 123 -9.87 -6.96 -15.39
N SER A 124 -10.66 -5.92 -15.69
CA SER A 124 -11.70 -5.41 -14.79
C SER A 124 -12.90 -6.34 -14.65
N ASP A 125 -13.09 -7.28 -15.59
CA ASP A 125 -14.21 -8.23 -15.61
C ASP A 125 -13.92 -9.46 -14.71
N THR A 126 -12.65 -9.87 -14.64
CA THR A 126 -12.21 -11.13 -14.01
C THR A 126 -11.26 -10.93 -12.82
N TRP A 127 -10.78 -9.70 -12.64
CA TRP A 127 -9.78 -9.28 -11.66
C TRP A 127 -8.45 -10.04 -11.80
N GLU A 128 -8.14 -10.46 -13.02
CA GLU A 128 -6.86 -11.11 -13.33
C GLU A 128 -5.74 -10.07 -13.41
N ILE A 129 -4.65 -10.30 -12.66
CA ILE A 129 -3.47 -9.43 -12.67
C ILE A 129 -2.62 -9.78 -13.89
N LEU A 130 -2.52 -8.84 -14.83
CA LEU A 130 -1.84 -9.02 -16.11
C LEU A 130 -0.37 -8.63 -16.00
N ASN A 131 -0.10 -7.43 -15.46
CA ASN A 131 1.24 -6.88 -15.35
C ASN A 131 1.40 -6.06 -14.07
N ILE A 132 2.64 -5.98 -13.58
CA ILE A 132 3.02 -5.11 -12.47
C ILE A 132 4.37 -4.51 -12.80
N SER A 133 4.48 -3.19 -12.74
CA SER A 133 5.71 -2.43 -12.95
C SER A 133 5.90 -1.42 -11.83
N GLU A 134 7.15 -1.23 -11.42
CA GLU A 134 7.52 -0.14 -10.52
C GLU A 134 7.28 1.21 -11.21
N LEU A 135 6.79 2.20 -10.45
CA LEU A 135 6.65 3.56 -10.96
C LEU A 135 8.03 4.22 -11.04
N GLU A 136 8.37 4.77 -12.20
CA GLU A 136 9.53 5.65 -12.31
C GLU A 136 9.27 6.97 -11.54
N GLU A 137 10.28 7.46 -10.81
CA GLU A 137 10.23 8.70 -9.98
C GLU A 137 9.97 9.98 -10.78
#